data_AF-A0A1S7P8Q1-F1
#
_entry.id   AF-A0A1S7P8Q1-F1
#
_cell.length_a   1.000
_cell.length_b   1.000
_cell.length_c   1.000
_cell.angle_alpha   90.00
_cell.angle_beta   90.00
_cell.angle_gamma   90.00
#
_symmetry.space_group_name_H-M   'P 1'
#
loop_
_entity.id
_entity.type
_entity.pdbx_description
1 polymer ?
#
loop_
_entity_poly.entity_id
_entity_poly.type
_entity_poly.pdbx_seq_one_letter_code
_entity_poly.pdbx_strand_id
1 'polypeptide(L)'
;MRISFHATRVIQPGRLEFYVTATFAVIAAVLLVPLFLYDELPSIPAWPNDMPIHELTFIVIAVAGLFAVLTASSRLTAIIALGIQGFAVAVIFLLFGAPDLSFTQFMVETLSVVILTLVMTRLRLSPSDHRGLGQKLLDSTIAIACGTGFALFLMRATEASFDNRLTDFYNTYSKIIAHGANVVNVIIVDFRGTDTLGEIAVVMITGLAILALIRIRPAAALKGPAKTAKKKGART
;
A
#
# COMPACT_ATOMS: atom_id res chain seq x y z
N MET A 1 13.84 -21.86 -32.17
CA MET A 1 14.52 -22.04 -30.86
C MET A 1 15.28 -20.79 -30.38
N ARG A 2 16.10 -20.13 -31.21
CA ARG A 2 16.84 -18.91 -30.83
C ARG A 2 15.95 -17.71 -30.42
N ILE A 3 14.83 -17.52 -31.11
CA ILE A 3 13.88 -16.43 -30.82
C ILE A 3 13.24 -16.60 -29.43
N SER A 4 12.82 -17.82 -29.08
CA SER A 4 12.24 -18.13 -27.77
C SER A 4 13.21 -17.83 -26.63
N PHE A 5 14.49 -18.21 -26.78
CA PHE A 5 15.52 -17.90 -25.78
C PHE A 5 15.78 -16.40 -25.64
N HIS A 6 15.75 -15.65 -26.74
CA HIS A 6 15.93 -14.21 -26.71
C HIS A 6 14.73 -13.52 -26.04
N ALA A 7 13.51 -13.94 -26.38
CA ALA A 7 12.28 -13.43 -25.78
C ALA A 7 12.25 -13.69 -24.26
N THR A 8 12.57 -14.91 -23.81
CA THR A 8 12.64 -15.24 -22.38
C THR A 8 13.67 -14.38 -21.65
N ARG A 9 14.83 -14.12 -22.26
CA ARG A 9 15.88 -13.32 -21.63
C ARG A 9 15.50 -11.84 -21.48
N VAL A 10 14.65 -11.32 -22.36
CA VAL A 10 14.12 -9.94 -22.29
C VAL A 10 12.96 -9.84 -21.30
N ILE A 11 12.03 -10.80 -21.32
CA ILE A 11 10.82 -10.77 -20.48
C ILE A 11 11.11 -11.20 -19.04
N GLN A 12 12.02 -12.16 -18.84
CA GLN A 12 12.35 -12.71 -17.53
C GLN A 12 13.82 -12.45 -17.16
N PRO A 13 14.22 -11.18 -16.93
CA PRO A 13 15.58 -10.85 -16.54
C PRO A 13 15.92 -11.28 -15.10
N GLY A 14 14.95 -11.77 -14.33
CA GLY A 14 15.13 -12.20 -12.93
C GLY A 14 15.25 -11.05 -11.92
N ARG A 15 15.02 -9.80 -12.35
CA ARG A 15 15.11 -8.60 -11.50
C ARG A 15 13.71 -8.17 -11.05
N LEU A 16 13.48 -8.12 -9.73
CA LEU A 16 12.20 -7.68 -9.15
C LEU A 16 11.82 -6.26 -9.61
N GLU A 17 12.80 -5.36 -9.70
CA GLU A 17 12.57 -3.98 -10.17
C GLU A 17 11.89 -3.95 -11.53
N PHE A 18 12.33 -4.78 -12.48
CA PHE A 18 11.75 -4.83 -13.83
C PHE A 18 10.28 -5.26 -13.78
N TYR A 19 9.96 -6.30 -13.02
CA TYR A 19 8.59 -6.78 -12.90
C TYR A 19 7.69 -5.74 -12.22
N VAL A 20 8.18 -5.07 -11.17
CA VAL A 20 7.42 -4.02 -10.47
C VAL A 20 7.18 -2.81 -11.38
N THR A 21 8.22 -2.33 -12.08
CA THR A 21 8.09 -1.22 -13.04
C THR A 21 7.13 -1.58 -14.17
N ALA A 22 7.20 -2.80 -14.72
CA ALA A 22 6.30 -3.24 -15.76
C ALA A 22 4.84 -3.29 -15.28
N THR A 23 4.59 -3.82 -14.07
CA THR A 23 3.25 -3.84 -13.46
C THR A 23 2.69 -2.43 -13.28
N PHE A 24 3.49 -1.49 -12.73
CA PHE A 24 3.03 -0.11 -12.58
C PHE A 24 2.83 0.61 -13.91
N ALA A 25 3.66 0.33 -14.92
CA ALA A 25 3.46 0.87 -16.26
C ALA A 25 2.15 0.38 -16.89
N VAL A 26 1.81 -0.90 -16.71
CA VAL A 26 0.52 -1.46 -17.15
C VAL A 26 -0.64 -0.84 -16.37
N ILE A 27 -0.52 -0.66 -15.06
CA ILE A 27 -1.54 0.01 -14.24
C ILE A 27 -1.77 1.45 -14.73
N ALA A 28 -0.69 2.22 -14.95
CA ALA A 28 -0.78 3.57 -15.49
C ALA A 28 -1.47 3.58 -16.86
N ALA A 29 -1.13 2.63 -17.73
CA ALA A 29 -1.78 2.50 -19.03
C ALA A 29 -3.28 2.17 -18.89
N VAL A 30 -3.66 1.23 -18.01
CA VAL A 30 -5.06 0.86 -17.78
C VAL A 30 -5.86 2.02 -17.18
N LEU A 31 -5.26 2.86 -16.33
CA LEU A 31 -5.94 4.01 -15.74
C LEU A 31 -6.08 5.18 -16.73
N LEU A 32 -5.06 5.44 -17.56
CA LEU A 32 -5.03 6.61 -18.45
C LEU A 32 -5.61 6.33 -19.84
N VAL A 33 -5.30 5.20 -20.45
CA VAL A 33 -5.65 4.92 -21.86
C VAL A 33 -7.16 4.95 -22.10
N PRO A 34 -8.03 4.29 -21.29
CA PRO A 34 -9.47 4.35 -21.49
C PRO A 34 -10.02 5.79 -21.42
N LEU A 35 -9.47 6.60 -20.51
CA LEU A 35 -9.86 7.98 -20.31
C LEU A 35 -9.70 8.83 -21.57
N PHE A 36 -8.60 8.61 -22.31
CA PHE A 36 -8.31 9.30 -23.57
C PHE A 36 -8.94 8.63 -24.79
N LEU A 37 -9.10 7.30 -24.80
CA LEU A 37 -9.68 6.57 -25.93
C LEU A 37 -11.19 6.73 -26.03
N TYR A 38 -11.89 6.75 -24.89
CA TYR A 38 -13.35 6.88 -24.82
C TYR A 38 -13.83 8.30 -24.53
N ASP A 39 -12.89 9.26 -24.50
CA ASP A 39 -13.14 10.69 -24.19
C ASP A 39 -13.86 10.91 -22.84
N GLU A 40 -13.53 10.05 -21.87
CA GLU A 40 -14.11 10.05 -20.53
C GLU A 40 -13.26 10.90 -19.57
N LEU A 41 -12.72 12.06 -19.97
CA LEU A 41 -11.87 12.94 -19.11
C LEU A 41 -12.66 13.82 -18.11
N PRO A 42 -12.44 13.73 -16.78
CA PRO A 42 -13.28 14.39 -15.77
C PRO A 42 -13.54 15.86 -16.06
N SER A 43 -14.75 16.29 -15.74
CA SER A 43 -15.10 17.70 -15.79
C SER A 43 -14.19 18.49 -14.87
N ILE A 44 -13.88 19.72 -15.23
CA ILE A 44 -13.00 20.56 -14.43
C ILE A 44 -13.70 20.79 -13.07
N PRO A 45 -13.10 20.37 -11.94
CA PRO A 45 -13.74 20.48 -10.65
C PRO A 45 -13.93 21.96 -10.31
N ALA A 46 -15.17 22.35 -10.05
CA ALA A 46 -15.48 23.66 -9.49
C ALA A 46 -15.11 23.62 -8.01
N TRP A 47 -14.20 24.51 -7.59
CA TRP A 47 -13.91 24.66 -6.17
C TRP A 47 -15.16 25.18 -5.45
N PRO A 48 -15.61 24.52 -4.37
CA PRO A 48 -16.72 25.04 -3.58
C PRO A 48 -16.34 26.41 -3.00
N ASN A 49 -17.21 27.41 -3.18
CA ASN A 49 -16.97 28.75 -2.63
C ASN A 49 -16.93 28.74 -1.08
N ASP A 50 -17.59 27.76 -0.45
CA ASP A 50 -17.67 27.59 1.00
C ASP A 50 -16.93 26.33 1.47
N MET A 51 -15.69 26.13 1.01
CA MET A 51 -14.89 24.99 1.46
C MET A 51 -14.61 25.10 2.96
N PRO A 52 -15.09 24.15 3.79
CA PRO A 52 -14.90 24.25 5.22
C PRO A 52 -13.41 24.14 5.58
N ILE A 53 -13.00 24.88 6.61
CA ILE A 53 -11.60 25.01 7.05
C ILE A 53 -10.94 23.65 7.33
N HIS A 54 -11.72 22.67 7.79
CA HIS A 54 -11.21 21.33 8.06
C HIS A 54 -10.76 20.61 6.79
N GLU A 55 -11.48 20.70 5.67
CA GLU A 55 -11.07 20.08 4.40
C GLU A 55 -9.75 20.66 3.88
N LEU A 56 -9.58 21.99 3.96
CA LEU A 56 -8.34 22.67 3.58
C LEU A 56 -7.16 22.20 4.44
N THR A 57 -7.40 22.04 5.74
CA THR A 57 -6.39 21.58 6.69
C THR A 57 -5.87 20.18 6.31
N PHE A 58 -6.74 19.28 5.82
CA PHE A 58 -6.31 17.95 5.39
C PHE A 58 -5.49 17.96 4.11
N ILE A 59 -5.85 18.80 3.14
CA ILE A 59 -5.03 18.96 1.93
C ILE A 59 -3.63 19.43 2.31
N VAL A 60 -3.52 20.39 3.23
CA VAL A 60 -2.23 20.89 3.73
C VAL A 60 -1.46 19.78 4.43
N ILE A 61 -2.10 19.01 5.32
CA ILE A 61 -1.46 17.89 6.00
C ILE A 61 -1.00 16.82 5.01
N ALA A 62 -1.83 16.49 4.01
CA ALA A 62 -1.51 15.49 3.01
C ALA A 62 -0.31 15.88 2.15
N VAL A 63 -0.24 17.14 1.70
CA VAL A 63 0.88 17.68 0.93
C VAL A 63 2.14 17.79 1.78
N ALA A 64 2.02 18.24 3.03
CA ALA A 64 3.15 18.30 3.97
C ALA A 64 3.70 16.91 4.27
N GLY A 65 2.83 15.92 4.50
CA GLY A 65 3.19 14.52 4.71
C GLY A 65 3.90 13.92 3.49
N LEU A 66 3.39 14.17 2.29
CA LEU A 66 4.05 13.77 1.04
C LEU A 66 5.46 14.34 0.95
N PHE A 67 5.63 15.65 1.19
CA PHE A 67 6.95 16.29 1.15
C PHE A 67 7.89 15.74 2.23
N ALA A 68 7.38 15.50 3.44
CA ALA A 68 8.15 14.91 4.53
C ALA A 68 8.65 13.50 4.21
N VAL A 69 7.83 12.68 3.54
CA VAL A 69 8.22 11.32 3.10
C VAL A 69 9.26 11.39 1.98
N LEU A 70 9.08 12.27 1.00
CA LEU A 70 10.00 12.39 -0.15
C LEU A 70 11.36 12.99 0.24
N THR A 71 11.41 13.85 1.25
CA THR A 71 12.65 14.48 1.75
C THR A 71 13.31 13.74 2.91
N ALA A 72 12.71 12.63 3.35
CA ALA A 72 13.23 11.84 4.46
C ALA A 72 14.63 11.31 4.17
N SER A 73 15.61 11.75 4.97
CA SER A 73 17.01 11.34 4.87
C SER A 73 17.25 9.91 5.38
N SER A 74 16.34 9.39 6.22
CA SER A 74 16.41 8.04 6.75
C SER A 74 15.09 7.29 6.54
N ARG A 75 15.17 5.98 6.40
CA ARG A 75 13.98 5.12 6.25
C ARG A 75 13.09 5.16 7.49
N LEU A 76 13.67 5.32 8.68
CA LEU A 76 12.91 5.49 9.91
C LEU A 76 12.10 6.79 9.88
N THR A 77 12.71 7.88 9.42
CA THR A 77 12.01 9.16 9.23
C THR A 77 10.87 9.03 8.23
N ALA A 78 11.08 8.31 7.12
CA ALA A 78 10.03 8.05 6.14
C ALA A 78 8.86 7.23 6.74
N ILE A 79 9.16 6.21 7.55
CA ILE A 79 8.15 5.39 8.23
C ILE A 79 7.34 6.24 9.22
N ILE A 80 7.99 7.08 10.02
CA ILE A 80 7.30 7.96 10.97
C ILE A 80 6.42 8.98 10.23
N ALA A 81 6.94 9.57 9.13
CA ALA A 81 6.16 10.50 8.30
C ALA A 81 4.94 9.83 7.66
N LEU A 82 5.07 8.59 7.19
CA LEU A 82 3.93 7.78 6.74
C LEU A 82 2.93 7.53 7.87
N GLY A 83 3.42 7.29 9.09
CA GLY A 83 2.57 7.17 10.29
C GLY A 83 1.70 8.40 10.52
N ILE A 84 2.31 9.59 10.49
CA ILE A 84 1.58 10.86 10.63
C ILE A 84 0.49 11.00 9.55
N GLN A 85 0.78 10.59 8.31
CA GLN A 85 -0.20 10.59 7.23
C GLN A 85 -1.38 9.66 7.52
N GLY A 86 -1.12 8.45 8.03
CA GLY A 86 -2.17 7.50 8.41
C GLY A 86 -3.07 8.02 9.54
N PHE A 87 -2.48 8.71 10.53
CA PHE A 87 -3.25 9.40 11.57
C PHE A 87 -4.11 10.54 11.01
N ALA A 88 -3.59 11.30 10.03
CA ALA A 88 -4.38 12.32 9.36
C ALA A 88 -5.62 11.73 8.67
N VAL A 89 -5.46 10.61 7.96
CA VAL A 89 -6.58 9.87 7.34
C VAL A 89 -7.59 9.37 8.38
N ALA A 90 -7.14 8.87 9.52
CA ALA A 90 -8.05 8.46 10.60
C ALA A 90 -8.89 9.62 11.14
N VAL A 91 -8.31 10.83 11.25
CA VAL A 91 -9.07 12.03 11.65
C VAL A 91 -10.07 12.44 10.57
N ILE A 92 -9.74 12.30 9.29
CA ILE A 92 -10.68 12.52 8.18
C ILE A 92 -11.90 11.62 8.37
N PHE A 93 -11.72 10.31 8.59
CA PHE A 93 -12.84 9.40 8.82
C PHE A 93 -13.71 9.80 10.01
N LEU A 94 -13.11 10.27 11.10
CA LEU A 94 -13.86 10.73 12.28
C LEU A 94 -14.75 11.95 11.96
N LEU A 95 -14.22 12.91 11.19
CA LEU A 95 -14.96 14.11 10.81
C LEU A 95 -16.07 13.84 9.80
N PHE A 96 -15.87 12.88 8.88
CA PHE A 96 -16.90 12.44 7.95
C PHE A 96 -17.90 11.43 8.57
N GLY A 97 -17.90 11.27 9.90
CA GLY A 97 -18.89 10.46 10.60
C GLY A 97 -18.67 8.95 10.51
N ALA A 98 -17.45 8.50 10.22
CA ALA A 98 -17.05 7.09 10.17
C ALA A 98 -16.13 6.71 11.36
N PRO A 99 -16.67 6.64 12.59
CA PRO A 99 -15.87 6.40 13.80
C PRO A 99 -15.25 4.99 13.84
N ASP A 100 -15.95 3.96 13.35
CA ASP A 100 -15.44 2.58 13.34
C ASP A 100 -14.20 2.44 12.43
N LEU A 101 -14.22 3.09 11.26
CA LEU A 101 -13.07 3.15 10.35
C LEU A 101 -11.92 3.97 10.96
N SER A 102 -12.24 5.06 11.67
CA SER A 102 -11.24 5.89 12.35
C SER A 102 -10.48 5.11 13.43
N PHE A 103 -11.19 4.42 14.33
CA PHE A 103 -10.56 3.66 15.42
C PHE A 103 -9.73 2.48 14.91
N THR A 104 -10.22 1.78 13.90
CA THR A 104 -9.46 0.70 13.26
C THR A 104 -8.20 1.25 12.58
N GLN A 105 -8.29 2.39 11.89
CA GLN A 105 -7.13 3.06 11.27
C GLN A 105 -6.09 3.47 12.32
N PHE A 106 -6.49 4.08 13.45
CA PHE A 106 -5.56 4.42 14.53
C PHE A 106 -4.85 3.19 15.10
N MET A 107 -5.59 2.10 15.31
CA MET A 107 -5.03 0.85 15.83
C MET A 107 -4.02 0.25 14.84
N VAL A 108 -4.37 0.14 13.56
CA VAL A 108 -3.51 -0.43 12.52
C VAL A 108 -2.26 0.44 12.31
N GLU A 109 -2.40 1.76 12.32
CA GLU A 109 -1.26 2.67 12.16
C GLU A 109 -0.27 2.54 13.32
N THR A 110 -0.79 2.52 14.56
CA THR A 110 0.03 2.33 15.75
C THR A 110 0.76 0.99 15.72
N LEU A 111 0.07 -0.10 15.37
CA LEU A 111 0.68 -1.43 15.26
C LEU A 111 1.74 -1.48 14.15
N SER A 112 1.46 -0.86 13.00
CA SER A 112 2.37 -0.83 11.85
C SER A 112 3.67 -0.09 12.18
N VAL A 113 3.58 1.09 12.80
CA VAL A 113 4.74 1.86 13.24
C VAL A 113 5.56 1.07 14.28
N VAL A 114 4.91 0.41 15.24
CA VAL A 114 5.60 -0.43 16.24
C VAL A 114 6.33 -1.61 15.58
N ILE A 115 5.64 -2.39 14.74
CA ILE A 115 6.22 -3.55 14.04
C ILE A 115 7.39 -3.11 13.16
N LEU A 116 7.20 -2.07 12.33
CA LEU A 116 8.24 -1.57 11.45
C LEU A 116 9.44 -1.06 12.26
N THR A 117 9.21 -0.28 13.32
CA THR A 117 10.30 0.20 14.19
C THR A 117 11.09 -0.95 14.79
N LEU A 118 10.42 -1.99 15.31
CA LEU A 118 11.08 -3.19 15.83
C LEU A 118 11.91 -3.90 14.77
N VAL A 119 11.39 -4.10 13.56
CA VAL A 119 12.12 -4.72 12.45
C VAL A 119 13.33 -3.88 12.05
N MET A 120 13.19 -2.55 12.00
CA MET A 120 14.28 -1.63 11.64
C MET A 120 15.43 -1.68 12.65
N THR A 121 15.18 -1.96 13.95
CA THR A 121 16.28 -2.13 14.94
C THR A 121 17.23 -3.28 14.59
N ARG A 122 16.78 -4.25 13.78
CA ARG A 122 17.56 -5.42 13.38
C ARG A 122 18.18 -5.30 11.99
N LEU A 123 17.81 -4.28 11.22
CA LEU A 123 18.21 -4.14 9.82
C LEU A 123 19.19 -2.96 9.69
N ARG A 124 20.42 -3.23 9.20
CA ARG A 124 21.39 -2.16 8.90
C ARG A 124 20.99 -1.47 7.60
N LEU A 125 20.30 -0.35 7.71
CA LEU A 125 19.84 0.41 6.55
C LEU A 125 20.87 1.49 6.25
N SER A 126 21.88 1.16 5.45
CA SER A 126 22.70 2.20 4.83
C SER A 126 21.86 2.93 3.80
N PRO A 127 21.71 4.27 3.88
CA PRO A 127 21.09 5.05 2.83
C PRO A 127 22.07 5.10 1.65
N SER A 128 21.88 4.22 0.68
CA SER A 128 22.51 4.42 -0.61
C SER A 128 21.57 3.92 -1.70
N ASP A 129 20.78 4.87 -2.19
CA ASP A 129 20.09 4.71 -3.45
C ASP A 129 21.09 4.94 -4.58
N HIS A 130 21.69 3.85 -5.05
CA HIS A 130 22.71 3.84 -6.11
C HIS A 130 22.09 4.04 -7.51
N ARG A 131 20.79 4.35 -7.63
CA ARG A 131 20.13 4.52 -8.92
C ARG A 131 20.62 5.76 -9.64
N GLY A 132 20.98 5.61 -10.91
CA GLY A 132 21.30 6.73 -11.78
C GLY A 132 20.09 7.64 -12.00
N LEU A 133 20.34 8.92 -12.31
CA LEU A 133 19.30 9.93 -12.52
C LEU A 133 18.25 9.51 -13.56
N GLY A 134 18.66 8.82 -14.64
CA GLY A 134 17.73 8.34 -15.66
C GLY A 134 16.72 7.30 -15.16
N GLN A 135 17.14 6.41 -14.25
CA GLN A 135 16.23 5.44 -13.65
C GLN A 135 15.25 6.13 -12.69
N LYS A 136 15.74 7.11 -11.92
CA LYS A 136 14.88 7.93 -11.05
C LYS A 136 13.81 8.68 -11.84
N LEU A 137 14.18 9.27 -12.97
CA LEU A 137 13.23 9.98 -13.84
C LEU A 137 12.15 9.05 -14.39
N LEU A 138 12.51 7.83 -14.81
CA LEU A 138 11.53 6.83 -15.24
C LEU A 138 10.60 6.43 -14.10
N ASP A 139 11.15 6.10 -12.93
CA ASP A 139 10.36 5.71 -11.76
C ASP A 139 9.41 6.85 -11.33
N SER A 140 9.88 8.10 -11.31
CA SER A 140 9.06 9.28 -11.03
C SER A 140 7.97 9.50 -12.06
N THR A 141 8.27 9.34 -13.35
CA THR A 141 7.28 9.51 -14.43
C THR A 141 6.16 8.48 -14.30
N ILE A 142 6.50 7.22 -14.03
CA ILE A 142 5.53 6.14 -13.82
C ILE A 142 4.71 6.39 -12.55
N ALA A 143 5.35 6.81 -11.46
CA ALA A 143 4.65 7.14 -10.21
C ALA A 143 3.64 8.28 -10.40
N ILE A 144 4.04 9.34 -11.11
CA ILE A 144 3.14 10.46 -11.45
C ILE A 144 2.01 9.97 -12.35
N ALA A 145 2.31 9.18 -13.39
CA ALA A 145 1.29 8.64 -14.28
C ALA A 145 0.25 7.78 -13.55
N CYS A 146 0.69 6.90 -12.63
CA CYS A 146 -0.21 6.12 -11.78
C CYS A 146 -1.05 7.02 -10.86
N GLY A 147 -0.42 7.98 -10.17
CA GLY A 147 -1.09 8.88 -9.24
C GLY A 147 -2.13 9.76 -9.93
N THR A 148 -1.76 10.39 -11.06
CA THR A 148 -2.67 11.19 -11.87
C THR A 148 -3.76 10.33 -12.49
N GLY A 149 -3.44 9.14 -13.02
CA GLY A 149 -4.44 8.22 -13.56
C GLY A 149 -5.47 7.81 -12.51
N PHE A 150 -5.03 7.50 -11.29
CA PHE A 150 -5.93 7.16 -10.20
C PHE A 150 -6.77 8.35 -9.74
N ALA A 151 -6.19 9.54 -9.65
CA ALA A 151 -6.91 10.76 -9.30
C ALA A 151 -8.01 11.10 -10.33
N LEU A 152 -7.68 11.06 -11.62
CA LEU A 152 -8.65 11.31 -12.70
C LEU A 152 -9.76 10.25 -12.73
N PHE A 153 -9.39 8.98 -12.53
CA PHE A 153 -10.36 7.89 -12.42
C PHE A 153 -11.32 8.10 -11.25
N LEU A 154 -10.78 8.46 -10.07
CA LEU A 154 -11.60 8.72 -8.88
C LEU A 154 -12.54 9.91 -9.11
N MET A 155 -12.03 11.01 -9.69
CA MET A 155 -12.86 12.17 -10.05
C MET A 155 -14.03 11.77 -10.94
N ARG A 156 -13.77 10.98 -11.99
CA ARG A 156 -14.84 10.46 -12.87
C ARG A 156 -15.82 9.56 -12.16
N ALA A 157 -15.34 8.64 -11.34
CA ALA A 157 -16.20 7.73 -10.59
C ALA A 157 -17.12 8.49 -9.63
N THR A 158 -16.65 9.60 -9.05
CA THR A 158 -17.43 10.43 -8.10
C THR A 158 -18.37 11.44 -8.77
N GLU A 159 -18.22 11.71 -10.07
CA GLU A 159 -19.15 12.58 -10.81
C GLU A 159 -20.51 11.92 -11.06
N ALA A 160 -20.55 10.59 -11.07
CA ALA A 160 -21.79 9.84 -11.23
C ALA A 160 -22.72 10.07 -10.03
N SER A 161 -24.03 10.18 -10.30
CA SER A 161 -25.03 10.31 -9.25
C SER A 161 -24.97 9.13 -8.28
N PHE A 162 -24.82 9.45 -6.99
CA PHE A 162 -24.78 8.43 -5.95
C PHE A 162 -26.13 7.72 -5.81
N ASP A 163 -26.13 6.39 -5.94
CA ASP A 163 -27.31 5.55 -5.78
C ASP A 163 -27.51 5.15 -4.31
N ASN A 164 -28.54 5.71 -3.67
CA ASN A 164 -28.84 5.49 -2.26
C ASN A 164 -29.54 4.15 -1.95
N ARG A 165 -29.88 3.32 -2.94
CA ARG A 165 -30.67 2.09 -2.73
C ARG A 165 -30.13 1.17 -1.63
N LEU A 166 -28.81 0.96 -1.59
CA LEU A 166 -28.19 0.12 -0.54
C LEU A 166 -28.16 0.82 0.81
N THR A 167 -27.89 2.13 0.84
CA THR A 167 -27.94 2.95 2.05
C THR A 167 -29.33 2.88 2.69
N ASP A 168 -30.38 3.04 1.90
CA ASP A 168 -31.77 2.97 2.36
C ASP A 168 -32.15 1.57 2.84
N PHE A 169 -31.70 0.53 2.13
CA PHE A 169 -31.88 -0.87 2.54
C PHE A 169 -31.26 -1.12 3.91
N TYR A 170 -29.99 -0.78 4.12
CA TYR A 170 -29.31 -1.02 5.39
C TYR A 170 -29.85 -0.16 6.52
N ASN A 171 -30.24 1.10 6.26
CA ASN A 171 -30.86 1.96 7.27
C ASN A 171 -32.22 1.40 7.73
N THR A 172 -33.01 0.86 6.81
CA THR A 172 -34.33 0.30 7.12
C THR A 172 -34.21 -1.03 7.87
N TYR A 173 -33.34 -1.94 7.39
CA TYR A 173 -33.33 -3.32 7.87
C TYR A 173 -32.32 -3.62 8.98
N SER A 174 -31.30 -2.78 9.21
CA SER A 174 -30.31 -3.03 10.27
C SER A 174 -30.93 -3.14 11.66
N LYS A 175 -31.89 -2.27 11.98
CA LYS A 175 -32.58 -2.31 13.28
C LYS A 175 -33.73 -3.31 13.32
N ILE A 176 -34.46 -3.47 12.22
CA ILE A 176 -35.67 -4.30 12.17
C ILE A 176 -35.35 -5.79 12.10
N ILE A 177 -34.38 -6.17 11.26
CA ILE A 177 -34.05 -7.58 10.99
C ILE A 177 -32.85 -8.02 11.84
N ALA A 178 -31.78 -7.24 11.85
CA ALA A 178 -30.53 -7.59 12.54
C ALA A 178 -30.46 -7.04 13.98
N HIS A 179 -31.47 -6.30 14.45
CA HIS A 179 -31.59 -5.80 15.83
C HIS A 179 -30.41 -4.93 16.30
N GLY A 180 -29.62 -4.37 15.39
CA GLY A 180 -28.46 -3.54 15.71
C GLY A 180 -28.69 -2.05 15.44
N ALA A 181 -28.15 -1.20 16.32
CA ALA A 181 -28.20 0.25 16.18
C ALA A 181 -27.01 0.83 15.40
N ASN A 182 -25.86 0.14 15.42
CA ASN A 182 -24.70 0.51 14.61
C ASN A 182 -24.80 -0.19 13.24
N VAL A 183 -25.22 0.56 12.23
CA VAL A 183 -25.41 0.08 10.85
C VAL A 183 -24.12 -0.51 10.27
N VAL A 184 -22.95 0.08 10.56
CA VAL A 184 -21.66 -0.40 10.04
C VAL A 184 -21.32 -1.78 10.60
N ASN A 185 -21.43 -1.96 11.92
CA ASN A 185 -21.20 -3.25 12.56
C ASN A 185 -22.18 -4.32 12.07
N VAL A 186 -23.46 -3.97 11.90
CA VAL A 186 -24.49 -4.87 11.38
C VAL A 186 -24.18 -5.30 9.94
N ILE A 187 -23.74 -4.38 9.08
CA ILE A 187 -23.35 -4.72 7.71
C ILE A 187 -22.22 -5.76 7.74
N ILE A 188 -21.20 -5.52 8.54
CA ILE A 188 -19.96 -6.30 8.59
C ILE A 188 -20.18 -7.70 9.20
N VAL A 189 -21.04 -7.82 10.22
CA VAL A 189 -21.26 -9.08 10.94
C VAL A 189 -22.44 -9.89 10.40
N ASP A 190 -23.57 -9.25 10.08
CA ASP A 190 -24.80 -9.95 9.68
C ASP A 190 -24.97 -10.01 8.16
N PHE A 191 -25.04 -8.85 7.49
CA PHE A 191 -25.33 -8.83 6.05
C PHE A 191 -24.16 -9.32 5.19
N ARG A 192 -22.93 -9.05 5.61
CA ARG A 192 -21.67 -9.39 4.92
C ARG A 192 -20.72 -10.18 5.81
N GLY A 193 -21.26 -10.98 6.74
CA GLY A 193 -20.48 -11.81 7.67
C GLY A 193 -19.52 -12.82 7.01
N THR A 194 -19.74 -13.17 5.75
CA THR A 194 -18.80 -14.02 5.00
C THR A 194 -17.49 -13.31 4.68
N ASP A 195 -17.53 -12.00 4.44
CA ASP A 195 -16.35 -11.20 4.12
C ASP A 195 -15.47 -11.06 5.36
N THR A 196 -16.09 -10.82 6.54
CA THR A 196 -15.36 -10.78 7.81
C THR A 196 -14.77 -12.12 8.22
N LEU A 197 -15.47 -13.22 7.98
CA LEU A 197 -14.89 -14.55 8.17
C LEU A 197 -13.64 -14.73 7.30
N GLY A 198 -13.67 -14.24 6.05
CA GLY A 198 -12.53 -14.22 5.14
C GLY A 198 -11.37 -13.37 5.67
N GLU A 199 -11.64 -12.15 6.12
CA GLU A 199 -10.63 -11.25 6.70
C GLU A 199 -9.97 -11.86 7.93
N ILE A 200 -10.76 -12.42 8.86
CA ILE A 200 -10.25 -13.11 10.06
C ILE A 200 -9.39 -14.31 9.65
N ALA A 201 -9.80 -15.09 8.64
CA ALA A 201 -9.02 -16.21 8.14
C ALA A 201 -7.66 -15.75 7.58
N VAL A 202 -7.61 -14.65 6.83
CA VAL A 202 -6.35 -14.08 6.31
C VAL A 202 -5.43 -13.62 7.45
N VAL A 203 -5.96 -12.93 8.46
CA VAL A 203 -5.17 -12.49 9.63
C VAL A 203 -4.64 -13.69 10.41
N MET A 204 -5.48 -14.70 10.64
CA MET A 204 -5.09 -15.96 11.29
C MET A 204 -3.97 -16.68 10.54
N ILE A 205 -4.12 -16.86 9.22
CA ILE A 205 -3.11 -17.51 8.38
C ILE A 205 -1.81 -16.71 8.37
N THR A 206 -1.89 -15.38 8.31
CA THR A 206 -0.71 -14.48 8.38
C THR A 206 0.02 -14.64 9.70
N GLY A 207 -0.70 -14.64 10.83
CA GLY A 207 -0.13 -14.88 12.16
C GLY A 207 0.56 -16.24 12.26
N LEU A 208 -0.08 -17.31 11.76
CA LEU A 208 0.50 -18.66 11.72
C LEU A 208 1.75 -18.72 10.83
N ALA A 209 1.75 -18.05 9.67
CA ALA A 209 2.90 -17.99 8.77
C ALA A 209 4.08 -17.25 9.42
N ILE A 210 3.84 -16.12 10.11
CA ILE A 210 4.88 -15.40 10.87
C ILE A 210 5.45 -16.29 11.97
N LEU A 211 4.60 -16.99 12.74
CA LEU A 211 5.05 -17.92 13.78
C LEU A 211 5.89 -19.08 13.20
N ALA A 212 5.48 -19.63 12.05
CA ALA A 212 6.24 -20.65 11.36
C ALA A 212 7.63 -20.12 10.92
N LEU A 213 7.69 -18.93 10.32
CA LEU A 213 8.95 -18.30 9.88
C LEU A 213 9.89 -18.01 11.05
N ILE A 214 9.38 -17.55 12.20
CA ILE A 214 10.21 -17.29 13.39
C ILE A 214 10.76 -18.60 13.98
N ARG A 215 9.97 -19.69 13.95
CA ARG A 215 10.38 -21.01 14.45
C ARG A 215 11.35 -21.73 13.52
N ILE A 216 11.24 -21.52 12.21
CA ILE A 216 12.19 -22.04 11.22
C ILE A 216 13.49 -21.26 11.35
N ARG A 217 14.37 -21.70 12.26
CA ARG A 217 15.78 -21.32 12.22
C ARG A 217 16.36 -21.91 10.94
N PRO A 218 17.01 -21.12 10.05
CA PRO A 218 17.78 -21.72 8.97
C PRO A 218 18.78 -22.67 9.62
N ALA A 219 18.67 -23.96 9.29
CA ALA A 219 19.66 -24.95 9.65
C ALA A 219 21.01 -24.35 9.28
N ALA A 220 21.88 -24.22 10.29
CA ALA A 220 23.15 -23.53 10.28
C ALA A 220 23.69 -23.36 8.85
N ALA A 221 23.87 -22.10 8.43
CA ALA A 221 24.60 -21.75 7.21
C ALA A 221 25.71 -22.77 7.01
N LEU A 222 25.53 -23.62 6.00
CA LEU A 222 26.38 -24.78 5.72
C LEU A 222 27.82 -24.35 5.93
N LYS A 223 28.47 -24.88 6.97
CA LYS A 223 29.90 -24.70 7.21
C LYS A 223 30.58 -25.07 5.90
N GLY A 224 31.02 -24.07 5.15
CA GLY A 224 31.79 -24.27 3.92
C GLY A 224 32.98 -25.17 4.24
N PRO A 225 33.39 -26.06 3.33
CA PRO A 225 34.39 -27.08 3.62
C PRO A 225 35.65 -26.43 4.18
N ALA A 226 36.05 -26.87 5.37
CA ALA A 226 37.29 -26.47 6.01
C ALA A 226 38.43 -26.69 5.01
N LYS A 227 39.13 -25.62 4.63
CA LYS A 227 40.35 -25.71 3.83
C LYS A 227 41.33 -26.64 4.55
N THR A 228 41.52 -27.83 4.03
CA THR A 228 42.58 -28.75 4.40
C THR A 228 43.91 -28.02 4.16
N ALA A 229 44.58 -27.64 5.24
CA ALA A 229 45.93 -27.09 5.20
C ALA A 229 46.87 -28.16 4.63
N LYS A 230 47.28 -27.96 3.38
CA LYS A 230 48.31 -28.74 2.70
C LYS A 230 49.66 -28.41 3.35
N LYS A 231 50.06 -29.17 4.38
CA LYS A 231 51.46 -29.21 4.84
C LYS A 231 52.27 -29.89 3.74
N LYS A 232 52.84 -29.09 2.83
CA LYS A 232 53.94 -29.53 1.95
C LYS A 232 55.12 -29.88 2.87
N GLY A 233 55.63 -31.10 2.68
CA GLY A 233 56.81 -31.58 3.37
C GLY A 233 58.05 -30.76 3.04
N ALA A 234 58.87 -30.54 4.06
CA ALA A 234 60.30 -30.44 3.89
C ALA A 234 60.85 -31.84 4.23
N ARG A 235 61.22 -32.60 3.20
CA ARG A 235 62.11 -33.76 3.30
C ARG A 235 63.52 -33.24 3.03
N THR A 236 64.44 -33.72 3.88
CA THR A 236 65.87 -33.98 3.65
C THR A 236 66.76 -32.80 3.30
#